data_AF-D4MT07-F1
#
_entry.id   AF-D4MT07-F1
#
_cell.length_a   1.000
_cell.length_b   1.000
_cell.length_c   1.000
_cell.angle_alpha   90.00
_cell.angle_beta   90.00
_cell.angle_gamma   90.00
#
_symmetry.space_group_name_H-M   'P 1'
#
loop_
_entity.id
_entity.type
_entity.pdbx_description
1 polymer ?
#
loop_
_entity_poly.entity_id
_entity_poly.type
_entity_poly.pdbx_seq_one_letter_code
_entity_poly.pdbx_strand_id
1 'polypeptide(L)'
;MYYYRVNGTLCCSLNGELDFPREELYGRGTDGKAAREKAVQEEELVFLFERSPKNCRASFKVTDPALIYQEREDVSWLNKNALGDGMCDEIMDSFIQAGKMRAVNLQHPAFEEILAEKPKAGKKRVHVLAIGDVGSTLLTGLHLLGGDVISSIGICDISDQVTARWEFEENQIAYPWDYDALPEVDIVQPEDLFKCDVFVFVASKGIPPVGSGVKDVRMYQFENNSKIVSQYARQARKEQFKGLFAVVSDPVDPLAKAAYLASNTDENGNFDQKGLRPEQIQGFGLGVMNARAAYYAKRDERFKQFLTEGRSFGPHGQDLVVADSIENYNDELSKELTNLTVTANLHMRAIGYKPFVAPAYSSGAISLILTLRGEWHCGSVFLGGIFMGVKNRYTAHGLETEILPLPDALYERIVTAQNNLKAVI
;
A
#
# COMPACT_ATOMS: atom_id res chain seq x y z
N MET A 1 9.52 -15.67 -24.92
CA MET A 1 8.59 -14.55 -24.66
C MET A 1 7.90 -14.22 -25.97
N TYR A 2 6.60 -13.97 -25.95
CA TYR A 2 5.83 -13.54 -27.12
C TYR A 2 5.42 -12.10 -26.96
N TYR A 3 5.50 -11.33 -28.03
CA TYR A 3 5.20 -9.89 -28.03
C TYR A 3 3.94 -9.61 -28.82
N TYR A 4 3.17 -8.65 -28.32
CA TYR A 4 1.85 -8.30 -28.81
C TYR A 4 1.68 -6.80 -28.86
N ARG A 5 0.77 -6.36 -29.72
CA ARG A 5 0.29 -4.98 -29.74
C ARG A 5 -1.18 -4.97 -29.32
N VAL A 6 -1.45 -4.49 -28.11
CA VAL A 6 -2.82 -4.43 -27.55
C VAL A 6 -3.20 -2.96 -27.41
N ASN A 7 -4.16 -2.50 -28.22
CA ASN A 7 -4.62 -1.10 -28.25
C ASN A 7 -3.47 -0.06 -28.39
N GLY A 8 -2.43 -0.42 -29.13
CA GLY A 8 -1.24 0.41 -29.35
C GLY A 8 -0.12 0.24 -28.32
N THR A 9 -0.41 -0.37 -27.16
CA THR A 9 0.59 -0.67 -26.13
C THR A 9 1.41 -1.90 -26.51
N LEU A 10 2.73 -1.81 -26.33
CA LEU A 10 3.63 -2.96 -26.46
C LEU A 10 3.46 -3.86 -25.24
N CYS A 11 3.05 -5.10 -25.48
CA CYS A 11 2.82 -6.09 -24.46
C CYS A 11 3.68 -7.34 -24.69
N CYS A 12 3.92 -8.11 -23.63
CA CYS A 12 4.52 -9.43 -23.72
C CYS A 12 3.79 -10.46 -22.86
N SER A 13 3.87 -11.73 -23.22
CA SER A 13 3.33 -12.84 -22.43
C SER A 13 4.12 -14.13 -22.59
N LEU A 14 4.02 -15.02 -21.60
CA LEU A 14 4.47 -16.41 -21.72
C LEU A 14 3.53 -17.22 -22.62
N ASN A 15 2.26 -16.82 -22.72
CA ASN A 15 1.28 -17.45 -23.59
C ASN A 15 1.47 -16.96 -25.03
N GLY A 16 1.77 -17.89 -25.95
CA GLY A 16 1.96 -17.60 -27.37
C GLY A 16 0.67 -17.56 -28.18
N GLU A 17 -0.45 -17.96 -27.59
CA GLU A 17 -1.73 -18.20 -28.29
C GLU A 17 -2.79 -17.15 -27.93
N LEU A 18 -2.38 -16.00 -27.36
CA LEU A 18 -3.29 -14.89 -27.10
C LEU A 18 -3.89 -14.36 -28.42
N ASP A 19 -5.19 -14.03 -28.39
CA ASP A 19 -5.94 -13.47 -29.51
C ASP A 19 -5.67 -11.96 -29.66
N PHE A 20 -4.39 -11.60 -29.76
CA PHE A 20 -3.92 -10.24 -30.00
C PHE A 20 -2.95 -10.22 -31.20
N PRO A 21 -2.85 -9.10 -31.94
CA PRO A 21 -1.85 -8.94 -32.99
C PRO A 21 -0.44 -9.18 -32.44
N ARG A 22 0.29 -10.12 -33.04
CA ARG A 22 1.69 -10.39 -32.69
C ARG A 22 2.60 -9.26 -33.19
N GLU A 23 3.57 -8.91 -32.36
CA GLU A 23 4.66 -8.00 -32.70
C GLU A 23 5.94 -8.84 -32.91
N GLU A 24 6.38 -8.96 -34.15
CA GLU A 24 7.56 -9.79 -34.51
C GLU A 24 8.86 -9.02 -34.23
N LEU A 25 9.40 -9.14 -33.02
CA LEU A 25 10.65 -8.47 -32.61
C LEU A 25 11.92 -9.30 -32.91
N TYR A 26 11.79 -10.61 -33.14
CA TYR A 26 12.93 -11.53 -33.31
C TYR A 26 12.98 -12.23 -34.68
N GLY A 27 12.65 -11.50 -35.75
CA GLY A 27 12.76 -11.99 -37.14
C GLY A 27 14.21 -12.10 -37.67
N ARG A 28 14.41 -12.83 -38.79
CA ARG A 28 15.72 -12.92 -39.49
C ARG A 28 15.96 -11.68 -40.36
N GLY A 29 17.09 -10.99 -40.17
CA GLY A 29 17.54 -9.87 -41.02
C GLY A 29 17.67 -8.52 -40.29
N THR A 30 17.90 -7.44 -41.04
CA THR A 30 18.02 -6.05 -40.51
C THR A 30 16.73 -5.56 -39.84
N ASP A 31 15.58 -6.08 -40.28
CA ASP A 31 14.26 -5.64 -39.83
C ASP A 31 14.01 -6.01 -38.36
N GLY A 32 14.50 -7.18 -37.91
CA GLY A 32 14.43 -7.58 -36.51
C GLY A 32 15.36 -6.79 -35.58
N LYS A 33 16.45 -6.19 -36.12
CA LYS A 33 17.28 -5.27 -35.32
C LYS A 33 16.59 -3.92 -35.14
N ALA A 34 16.07 -3.35 -36.23
CA ALA A 34 15.33 -2.09 -36.19
C ALA A 34 14.06 -2.19 -35.32
N ALA A 35 13.34 -3.31 -35.38
CA ALA A 35 12.17 -3.54 -34.53
C ALA A 35 12.51 -3.54 -33.04
N ARG A 36 13.62 -4.16 -32.64
CA ARG A 36 14.11 -4.15 -31.24
C ARG A 36 14.56 -2.76 -30.80
N GLU A 37 15.30 -2.06 -31.65
CA GLU A 37 15.73 -0.68 -31.37
C GLU A 37 14.54 0.27 -31.19
N LYS A 38 13.45 0.06 -31.96
CA LYS A 38 12.19 0.79 -31.78
C LYS A 38 11.48 0.38 -30.48
N ALA A 39 11.39 -0.92 -30.19
CA ALA A 39 10.70 -1.43 -29.01
C ALA A 39 11.29 -0.88 -27.70
N VAL A 40 12.61 -0.81 -27.56
CA VAL A 40 13.26 -0.28 -26.35
C VAL A 40 13.08 1.23 -26.13
N GLN A 41 12.53 1.95 -27.11
CA GLN A 41 12.21 3.37 -27.00
C GLN A 41 10.80 3.64 -26.43
N GLU A 42 9.96 2.61 -26.29
CA GLU A 42 8.62 2.76 -25.73
C GLU A 42 8.67 3.23 -24.26
N GLU A 43 7.60 3.90 -23.81
CA GLU A 43 7.50 4.42 -22.44
C GLU A 43 7.34 3.30 -21.40
N GLU A 44 6.72 2.19 -21.80
CA GLU A 44 6.52 1.01 -20.98
C GLU A 44 6.48 -0.28 -21.81
N LEU A 45 6.75 -1.40 -21.14
CA LEU A 45 6.44 -2.75 -21.61
C LEU A 45 5.48 -3.39 -20.62
N VAL A 46 4.34 -3.89 -21.12
CA VAL A 46 3.33 -4.52 -20.27
C VAL A 46 3.37 -6.03 -20.36
N PHE A 47 3.68 -6.70 -19.26
CA PHE A 47 3.54 -8.16 -19.13
C PHE A 47 2.10 -8.55 -18.84
N LEU A 48 1.51 -9.33 -19.73
CA LEU A 48 0.18 -9.88 -19.63
C LEU A 48 0.24 -11.25 -18.95
N PHE A 49 -0.25 -11.32 -17.72
CA PHE A 49 -0.30 -12.55 -16.94
C PHE A 49 -1.73 -13.03 -16.74
N GLU A 50 -1.87 -14.32 -16.44
CA GLU A 50 -3.15 -14.99 -16.27
C GLU A 50 -3.21 -15.65 -14.90
N ARG A 51 -3.90 -15.00 -13.94
CA ARG A 51 -4.13 -15.56 -12.60
C ARG A 51 -5.53 -15.18 -12.13
N SER A 52 -6.10 -15.98 -11.23
CA SER A 52 -7.38 -15.64 -10.60
C SER A 52 -7.29 -14.27 -9.91
N PRO A 53 -8.11 -13.27 -10.30
CA PRO A 53 -7.97 -11.93 -9.76
C PRO A 53 -8.42 -11.81 -8.29
N LYS A 54 -9.01 -12.87 -7.72
CA LYS A 54 -9.37 -12.94 -6.30
C LYS A 54 -8.15 -12.84 -5.38
N ASN A 55 -7.04 -13.46 -5.77
CA ASN A 55 -5.87 -13.68 -4.91
C ASN A 55 -4.59 -13.01 -5.44
N CYS A 56 -4.69 -12.10 -6.40
CA CYS A 56 -3.53 -11.35 -6.90
C CYS A 56 -3.91 -9.91 -7.24
N ARG A 57 -2.92 -9.01 -7.18
CA ARG A 57 -3.05 -7.65 -7.72
C ARG A 57 -3.45 -7.68 -9.19
N ALA A 58 -4.20 -6.68 -9.63
CA ALA A 58 -4.58 -6.58 -11.04
C ALA A 58 -3.47 -5.93 -11.88
N SER A 59 -2.67 -5.05 -11.27
CA SER A 59 -1.43 -4.52 -11.86
C SER A 59 -0.36 -4.24 -10.81
N PHE A 60 0.91 -4.40 -11.19
CA PHE A 60 2.07 -4.10 -10.35
C PHE A 60 3.32 -3.83 -11.19
N LYS A 61 4.33 -3.19 -10.61
CA LYS A 61 5.63 -2.97 -11.28
C LYS A 61 6.47 -4.25 -11.24
N VAL A 62 7.02 -4.66 -12.37
CA VAL A 62 7.96 -5.80 -12.44
C VAL A 62 9.37 -5.29 -12.17
N THR A 63 9.96 -5.75 -11.07
CA THR A 63 11.32 -5.37 -10.64
C THR A 63 12.34 -6.50 -10.71
N ASP A 64 11.88 -7.73 -10.81
CA ASP A 64 12.72 -8.92 -10.92
C ASP A 64 12.11 -9.87 -11.97
N PRO A 65 12.90 -10.43 -12.91
CA PRO A 65 12.40 -11.37 -13.90
C PRO A 65 11.66 -12.57 -13.30
N ALA A 66 12.01 -13.00 -12.08
CA ALA A 66 11.40 -14.16 -11.43
C ALA A 66 9.90 -13.95 -11.13
N LEU A 67 9.43 -12.70 -10.99
CA LEU A 67 8.01 -12.38 -10.75
C LEU A 67 7.09 -12.85 -11.89
N ILE A 68 7.61 -12.91 -13.12
CA ILE A 68 6.91 -13.29 -14.35
C ILE A 68 6.50 -14.76 -14.30
N TYR A 69 7.32 -15.59 -13.65
CA TYR A 69 7.17 -17.04 -13.60
C TYR A 69 6.40 -17.53 -12.37
N GLN A 70 6.02 -16.62 -11.47
CA GLN A 70 5.27 -17.01 -10.27
C GLN A 70 3.87 -17.49 -10.65
N GLU A 71 3.40 -18.58 -10.04
CA GLU A 71 2.04 -19.06 -10.26
C GLU A 71 1.03 -18.40 -9.30
N ARG A 72 1.54 -17.90 -8.17
CA ARG A 72 0.76 -17.26 -7.12
C ARG A 72 1.48 -16.05 -6.55
N GLU A 73 0.70 -15.15 -5.98
CA GLU A 73 1.21 -14.06 -5.17
C GLU A 73 1.16 -14.45 -3.70
N ASP A 74 2.24 -14.25 -2.96
CA ASP A 74 2.35 -14.44 -1.50
C ASP A 74 3.65 -13.80 -0.98
N VAL A 75 3.98 -13.97 0.31
CA VAL A 75 5.20 -13.39 0.91
C VAL A 75 6.51 -13.92 0.34
N SER A 76 6.52 -14.99 -0.46
CA SER A 76 7.74 -15.45 -1.16
C SER A 76 8.29 -14.39 -2.11
N TRP A 77 7.42 -13.47 -2.58
CA TRP A 77 7.83 -12.35 -3.43
C TRP A 77 8.76 -11.37 -2.74
N LEU A 78 8.81 -11.38 -1.40
CA LEU A 78 9.70 -10.54 -0.61
C LEU A 78 11.09 -11.16 -0.44
N ASN A 79 11.23 -12.47 -0.68
CA ASN A 79 12.46 -13.22 -0.46
C ASN A 79 13.08 -13.67 -1.78
N LYS A 80 14.20 -13.04 -2.19
CA LYS A 80 14.94 -13.41 -3.40
C LYS A 80 15.33 -14.90 -3.42
N ASN A 81 15.65 -15.48 -2.27
CA ASN A 81 16.02 -16.90 -2.16
C ASN A 81 14.84 -17.84 -2.42
N ALA A 82 13.61 -17.42 -2.05
CA ALA A 82 12.40 -18.20 -2.26
C ALA A 82 11.73 -17.91 -3.62
N LEU A 83 11.87 -16.69 -4.13
CA LEU A 83 11.33 -16.25 -5.41
C LEU A 83 11.99 -16.99 -6.58
N GLY A 84 13.28 -17.30 -6.44
CA GLY A 84 14.07 -18.01 -7.43
C GLY A 84 14.60 -17.09 -8.54
N ASP A 85 15.02 -17.74 -9.63
CA ASP A 85 15.53 -17.07 -10.82
C ASP A 85 14.44 -16.92 -11.88
N GLY A 86 14.52 -15.85 -12.66
CA GLY A 86 13.68 -15.64 -13.83
C GLY A 86 14.54 -15.53 -15.08
N MET A 87 13.99 -15.98 -16.21
CA MET A 87 14.64 -15.78 -17.51
C MET A 87 14.06 -14.52 -18.16
N CYS A 88 14.92 -13.73 -18.79
CA CYS A 88 14.51 -12.59 -19.59
C CYS A 88 15.25 -12.58 -20.93
N ASP A 89 14.55 -12.09 -21.96
CA ASP A 89 15.23 -11.70 -23.19
C ASP A 89 15.74 -10.25 -23.06
N GLU A 90 16.54 -9.82 -24.03
CA GLU A 90 17.21 -8.51 -24.03
C GLU A 90 16.24 -7.33 -23.91
N ILE A 91 15.05 -7.43 -24.52
CA ILE A 91 14.07 -6.35 -24.51
C ILE A 91 13.48 -6.25 -23.12
N MET A 92 12.97 -7.36 -22.60
CA MET A 92 12.35 -7.38 -21.28
C MET A 92 13.31 -6.97 -20.17
N ASP A 93 14.56 -7.46 -20.20
CA ASP A 93 15.59 -7.06 -19.24
C ASP A 93 15.81 -5.54 -19.29
N SER A 94 15.92 -4.95 -20.48
CA SER A 94 16.09 -3.50 -20.62
C SER A 94 14.95 -2.69 -19.97
N PHE A 95 13.70 -3.16 -20.07
CA PHE A 95 12.55 -2.51 -19.44
C PHE A 95 12.53 -2.70 -17.91
N ILE A 96 12.93 -3.87 -17.40
CA ILE A 96 13.04 -4.11 -15.95
C ILE A 96 14.12 -3.20 -15.36
N GLN A 97 15.31 -3.17 -15.96
CA GLN A 97 16.43 -2.33 -15.50
C GLN A 97 16.09 -0.83 -15.57
N ALA A 98 15.36 -0.40 -16.61
CA ALA A 98 14.87 0.97 -16.72
C ALA A 98 13.69 1.28 -15.76
N GLY A 99 13.15 0.27 -15.07
CA GLY A 99 12.00 0.42 -14.18
C GLY A 99 10.69 0.75 -14.91
N LYS A 100 10.60 0.38 -16.19
CA LYS A 100 9.49 0.68 -17.11
C LYS A 100 8.58 -0.52 -17.41
N MET A 101 8.78 -1.64 -16.71
CA MET A 101 7.98 -2.83 -16.90
C MET A 101 6.82 -2.90 -15.91
N ARG A 102 5.62 -3.08 -16.43
CA ARG A 102 4.37 -3.21 -15.67
C ARG A 102 3.74 -4.57 -15.95
N ALA A 103 3.15 -5.21 -14.96
CA ALA A 103 2.35 -6.41 -15.14
C ALA A 103 0.86 -6.05 -15.07
N VAL A 104 0.04 -6.69 -15.91
CA VAL A 104 -1.42 -6.52 -15.95
C VAL A 104 -2.09 -7.90 -16.09
N ASN A 105 -3.10 -8.15 -15.26
CA ASN A 105 -3.84 -9.41 -15.25
C ASN A 105 -4.90 -9.45 -16.36
N LEU A 106 -4.72 -10.33 -17.35
CA LEU A 106 -5.66 -10.56 -18.45
C LEU A 106 -7.02 -11.07 -17.98
N GLN A 107 -7.07 -11.79 -16.85
CA GLN A 107 -8.30 -12.38 -16.34
C GLN A 107 -9.13 -11.39 -15.51
N HIS A 108 -8.64 -10.17 -15.27
CA HIS A 108 -9.39 -9.17 -14.52
C HIS A 108 -10.56 -8.64 -15.37
N PRO A 109 -11.80 -8.53 -14.83
CA PRO A 109 -12.96 -8.06 -15.60
C PRO A 109 -12.80 -6.67 -16.23
N ALA A 110 -11.93 -5.84 -15.65
CA ALA A 110 -11.59 -4.49 -16.12
C ALA A 110 -10.23 -4.43 -16.85
N PHE A 111 -9.78 -5.53 -17.46
CA PHE A 111 -8.46 -5.63 -18.12
C PHE A 111 -8.15 -4.43 -19.03
N GLU A 112 -9.05 -4.11 -19.97
CA GLU A 112 -8.83 -3.03 -20.95
C GLU A 112 -8.68 -1.66 -20.28
N GLU A 113 -9.46 -1.41 -19.22
CA GLU A 113 -9.36 -0.17 -18.46
C GLU A 113 -8.01 -0.07 -17.74
N ILE A 114 -7.56 -1.16 -17.10
CA ILE A 114 -6.29 -1.23 -16.38
C ILE A 114 -5.11 -1.09 -17.33
N LEU A 115 -5.19 -1.68 -18.51
CA LEU A 115 -4.15 -1.56 -19.54
C LEU A 115 -4.00 -0.10 -20.00
N ALA A 116 -5.12 0.60 -20.23
CA ALA A 116 -5.14 1.98 -20.68
C ALA A 116 -4.86 3.01 -19.57
N GLU A 117 -4.93 2.62 -18.30
CA GLU A 117 -4.75 3.51 -17.17
C GLU A 117 -3.33 4.08 -17.11
N LYS A 118 -3.24 5.42 -17.06
CA LYS A 118 -1.98 6.14 -16.85
C LYS A 118 -2.07 6.92 -15.53
N PRO A 119 -1.01 6.88 -14.69
CA PRO A 119 -0.96 7.69 -13.49
C PRO A 119 -1.14 9.17 -13.83
N LYS A 120 -2.06 9.83 -13.13
CA LYS A 120 -2.21 11.29 -13.24
C LYS A 120 -0.95 11.96 -12.69
N ALA A 121 -0.36 12.89 -13.44
CA ALA A 121 0.71 13.75 -12.94
C ALA A 121 0.16 14.85 -12.01
N GLY A 122 1.05 15.48 -11.25
CA GLY A 122 0.72 16.63 -10.40
C GLY A 122 0.15 16.28 -9.03
N LYS A 123 -0.15 17.34 -8.27
CA LYS A 123 -0.63 17.27 -6.88
C LYS A 123 -2.00 16.58 -6.79
N LYS A 124 -2.25 15.93 -5.65
CA LYS A 124 -3.43 15.10 -5.39
C LYS A 124 -4.43 15.78 -4.49
N ARG A 125 -5.70 15.57 -4.80
CA ARG A 125 -6.80 15.89 -3.89
C ARG A 125 -6.94 14.79 -2.85
N VAL A 126 -6.78 15.11 -1.57
CA VAL A 126 -6.85 14.14 -0.46
C VAL A 126 -8.09 14.40 0.38
N HIS A 127 -8.92 13.40 0.64
CA HIS A 127 -10.05 13.53 1.57
C HIS A 127 -9.78 12.69 2.83
N VAL A 128 -10.02 13.27 4.01
CA VAL A 128 -9.82 12.63 5.33
C VAL A 128 -11.17 12.48 6.02
N LEU A 129 -11.51 11.23 6.34
CA LEU A 129 -12.71 10.87 7.09
C LEU A 129 -12.38 10.68 8.58
N ALA A 130 -13.17 11.34 9.42
CA ALA A 130 -13.14 11.39 10.89
C ALA A 130 -11.95 12.17 11.47
N ILE A 131 -12.24 13.31 12.10
CA ILE A 131 -11.27 14.30 12.59
C ILE A 131 -11.15 14.23 14.12
N GLY A 132 -10.98 13.00 14.64
CA GLY A 132 -10.60 12.75 16.04
C GLY A 132 -9.09 12.92 16.28
N ASP A 133 -8.54 12.42 17.40
CA ASP A 133 -7.12 12.62 17.75
C ASP A 133 -6.14 12.25 16.63
N VAL A 134 -6.33 11.09 16.00
CA VAL A 134 -5.47 10.63 14.90
C VAL A 134 -5.75 11.44 13.64
N GLY A 135 -7.02 11.65 13.28
CA GLY A 135 -7.41 12.31 12.05
C GLY A 135 -6.99 13.78 11.99
N SER A 136 -7.17 14.51 13.08
CA SER A 136 -6.71 15.89 13.22
C SER A 136 -5.19 16.01 13.20
N THR A 137 -4.47 15.18 13.95
CA THR A 137 -3.00 15.20 13.95
C THR A 137 -2.44 14.83 12.56
N LEU A 138 -3.08 13.88 11.88
CA LEU A 138 -2.75 13.49 10.50
C LEU A 138 -3.03 14.64 9.53
N LEU A 139 -4.18 15.32 9.64
CA LEU A 139 -4.56 16.48 8.84
C LEU A 139 -3.45 17.55 8.89
N THR A 140 -3.04 17.94 10.10
CA THR A 140 -1.98 18.94 10.25
C THR A 140 -0.64 18.47 9.66
N GLY A 141 -0.33 17.17 9.79
CA GLY A 141 0.84 16.60 9.12
C GLY A 141 0.77 16.67 7.60
N LEU A 142 -0.38 16.37 6.99
CA LEU A 142 -0.60 16.48 5.54
C LEU A 142 -0.52 17.92 5.07
N HIS A 143 -1.13 18.85 5.81
CA HIS A 143 -1.14 20.27 5.50
C HIS A 143 0.28 20.85 5.52
N LEU A 144 1.04 20.62 6.59
CA LEU A 144 2.39 21.18 6.74
C LEU A 144 3.46 20.55 5.84
N LEU A 145 3.36 19.24 5.57
CA LEU A 145 4.44 18.48 4.93
C LEU A 145 4.15 18.08 3.48
N GLY A 146 2.90 18.22 3.02
CA GLY A 146 2.43 17.69 1.74
C GLY A 146 2.26 18.71 0.62
N GLY A 147 2.61 19.99 0.84
CA GLY A 147 2.35 21.07 -0.12
C GLY A 147 2.95 20.88 -1.52
N ASP A 148 3.96 20.03 -1.68
CA ASP A 148 4.54 19.67 -2.99
C ASP A 148 3.74 18.60 -3.75
N VAL A 149 2.96 17.77 -3.06
CA VAL A 149 2.23 16.62 -3.64
C VAL A 149 0.72 16.62 -3.39
N ILE A 150 0.20 17.51 -2.56
CA ILE A 150 -1.23 17.64 -2.22
C ILE A 150 -1.72 19.00 -2.70
N SER A 151 -2.82 19.03 -3.45
CA SER A 151 -3.41 20.26 -3.97
C SER A 151 -4.36 20.88 -2.95
N SER A 152 -5.18 20.06 -2.29
CA SER A 152 -6.09 20.46 -1.22
C SER A 152 -6.49 19.25 -0.37
N ILE A 153 -6.96 19.50 0.85
CA ILE A 153 -7.40 18.47 1.80
C ILE A 153 -8.88 18.65 2.19
N GLY A 154 -9.71 17.66 1.85
CA GLY A 154 -11.14 17.66 2.19
C GLY A 154 -11.38 16.95 3.51
N ILE A 155 -12.10 17.55 4.44
CA ILE A 155 -12.40 16.94 5.73
C ILE A 155 -13.88 16.61 5.86
N CYS A 156 -14.17 15.42 6.40
CA CYS A 156 -15.52 14.96 6.69
C CYS A 156 -15.54 14.32 8.08
N ASP A 157 -16.50 14.72 8.90
CA ASP A 157 -16.75 14.15 10.22
C ASP A 157 -18.26 14.01 10.44
N ILE A 158 -18.67 13.25 11.45
CA ILE A 158 -20.08 13.19 11.87
C ILE A 158 -20.54 14.49 12.54
N SER A 159 -19.60 15.32 12.99
CA SER A 159 -19.86 16.60 13.65
C SER A 159 -19.45 17.76 12.74
N ASP A 160 -20.44 18.50 12.25
CA ASP A 160 -20.21 19.73 11.47
C ASP A 160 -19.43 20.79 12.26
N GLN A 161 -19.55 20.80 13.60
CA GLN A 161 -18.77 21.70 14.44
C GLN A 161 -17.28 21.34 14.45
N VAL A 162 -16.96 20.05 14.36
CA VAL A 162 -15.56 19.59 14.30
C VAL A 162 -14.95 20.00 12.96
N THR A 163 -15.63 19.73 11.85
CA THR A 163 -15.12 20.12 10.53
C THR A 163 -15.05 21.65 10.37
N ALA A 164 -16.06 22.40 10.82
CA ALA A 164 -16.02 23.86 10.80
C ALA A 164 -14.85 24.43 11.61
N ARG A 165 -14.56 23.84 12.79
CA ARG A 165 -13.41 24.25 13.59
C ARG A 165 -12.09 23.97 12.87
N TRP A 166 -11.91 22.76 12.35
CA TRP A 166 -10.65 22.36 11.73
C TRP A 166 -10.41 23.03 10.38
N GLU A 167 -11.43 23.24 9.57
CA GLU A 167 -11.31 24.07 8.37
C GLU A 167 -10.86 25.49 8.74
N PHE A 168 -11.51 26.12 9.74
CA PHE A 168 -11.16 27.48 10.16
C PHE A 168 -9.76 27.59 10.78
N GLU A 169 -9.41 26.71 11.74
CA GLU A 169 -8.12 26.78 12.45
C GLU A 169 -6.94 26.34 11.55
N GLU A 170 -7.09 25.29 10.75
CA GLU A 170 -6.00 24.74 9.94
C GLU A 170 -5.61 25.71 8.81
N ASN A 171 -6.58 26.35 8.14
CA ASN A 171 -6.31 27.35 7.10
C ASN A 171 -5.67 28.66 7.63
N GLN A 172 -5.52 28.84 8.95
CA GLN A 172 -4.78 29.96 9.54
C GLN A 172 -3.29 29.66 9.74
N ILE A 173 -2.85 28.43 9.45
CA ILE A 173 -1.45 28.04 9.47
C ILE A 173 -0.82 28.48 8.15
N ALA A 174 0.27 29.26 8.21
CA ALA A 174 0.95 29.72 7.01
C ALA A 174 2.41 30.05 7.27
N TYR A 175 3.23 29.96 6.21
CA TYR A 175 4.56 30.55 6.22
C TYR A 175 4.45 32.06 6.00
N PRO A 176 5.13 32.91 6.81
CA PRO A 176 5.16 34.34 6.55
C PRO A 176 5.63 34.62 5.12
N TRP A 177 4.88 35.45 4.40
CA TRP A 177 5.16 35.87 3.02
C TRP A 177 4.96 34.80 1.93
N ASP A 178 4.50 33.60 2.28
CA ASP A 178 4.21 32.51 1.35
C ASP A 178 2.89 31.80 1.76
N TYR A 179 1.82 32.58 1.71
CA TYR A 179 0.51 32.21 2.27
C TYR A 179 -0.25 31.13 1.46
N ASP A 180 0.17 30.88 0.22
CA ASP A 180 -0.45 29.88 -0.67
C ASP A 180 0.38 28.59 -0.80
N ALA A 181 1.43 28.43 0.03
CA ALA A 181 2.34 27.28 -0.04
C ALA A 181 1.71 25.97 0.48
N LEU A 182 0.77 26.07 1.41
CA LEU A 182 0.14 24.94 2.06
C LEU A 182 -1.17 24.57 1.34
N PRO A 183 -1.55 23.29 1.27
CA PRO A 183 -2.77 22.86 0.62
C PRO A 183 -3.99 23.34 1.41
N GLU A 184 -4.91 24.03 0.74
CA GLU A 184 -6.16 24.52 1.35
C GLU A 184 -7.00 23.36 1.91
N VAL A 185 -7.63 23.60 3.05
CA VAL A 185 -8.54 22.66 3.71
C VAL A 185 -9.99 23.08 3.48
N ASP A 186 -10.86 22.15 3.11
CA ASP A 186 -12.28 22.42 2.88
C ASP A 186 -13.17 21.31 3.44
N ILE A 187 -14.44 21.64 3.71
CA ILE A 187 -15.40 20.67 4.25
C ILE A 187 -16.07 19.91 3.10
N VAL A 188 -16.03 18.59 3.18
CA VAL A 188 -16.63 17.69 2.18
C VAL A 188 -17.82 16.96 2.76
N GLN A 189 -18.91 16.92 2.00
CA GLN A 189 -20.11 16.16 2.37
C GLN A 189 -19.92 14.66 2.15
N PRO A 190 -20.59 13.79 2.93
CA PRO A 190 -20.43 12.33 2.82
C PRO A 190 -20.62 11.77 1.40
N GLU A 191 -21.53 12.32 0.61
CA GLU A 191 -21.81 11.94 -0.79
C GLU A 191 -20.71 12.31 -1.79
N ASP A 192 -19.79 13.19 -1.41
CA ASP A 192 -18.70 13.69 -2.26
C ASP A 192 -17.33 13.15 -1.82
N LEU A 193 -17.30 12.22 -0.87
CA LEU A 193 -16.07 11.69 -0.28
C LEU A 193 -15.11 11.05 -1.29
N PHE A 194 -15.62 10.43 -2.37
CA PHE A 194 -14.77 9.82 -3.41
C PHE A 194 -14.53 10.72 -4.63
N LYS A 195 -14.91 12.02 -4.57
CA LYS A 195 -14.48 13.04 -5.53
C LYS A 195 -13.05 13.53 -5.23
N CYS A 196 -12.12 12.60 -5.08
CA CYS A 196 -10.73 12.84 -4.72
C CYS A 196 -9.79 11.87 -5.45
N ASP A 197 -8.48 12.05 -5.28
CA ASP A 197 -7.48 11.07 -5.73
C ASP A 197 -7.07 10.12 -4.60
N VAL A 198 -7.25 10.53 -3.34
CA VAL A 198 -6.88 9.75 -2.15
C VAL A 198 -7.97 9.91 -1.09
N PHE A 199 -8.58 8.81 -0.67
CA PHE A 199 -9.51 8.76 0.45
C PHE A 199 -8.81 8.14 1.66
N VAL A 200 -8.78 8.85 2.79
CA VAL A 200 -8.12 8.43 4.03
C VAL A 200 -9.16 8.09 5.10
N PHE A 201 -9.27 6.80 5.41
CA PHE A 201 -10.17 6.26 6.41
C PHE A 201 -9.53 6.26 7.80
N VAL A 202 -9.96 7.19 8.67
CA VAL A 202 -9.52 7.31 10.08
C VAL A 202 -10.65 7.05 11.08
N ALA A 203 -11.86 6.71 10.57
CA ALA A 203 -13.02 6.45 11.40
C ALA A 203 -12.85 5.17 12.25
N SER A 204 -13.29 5.24 13.50
CA SER A 204 -13.24 4.12 14.44
C SER A 204 -14.36 4.26 15.47
N LYS A 205 -15.01 3.15 15.82
CA LYS A 205 -15.87 3.07 17.00
C LYS A 205 -14.95 3.04 18.21
N GLY A 206 -15.11 4.02 19.11
CA GLY A 206 -14.19 4.25 20.23
C GLY A 206 -13.78 2.98 20.99
N ILE A 207 -12.54 2.94 21.47
CA ILE A 207 -12.03 1.80 22.22
C ILE A 207 -12.72 1.75 23.59
N PRO A 208 -13.25 0.60 24.03
CA PRO A 208 -13.79 0.44 25.37
C PRO A 208 -12.77 0.85 26.45
N PRO A 209 -13.19 1.50 27.55
CA PRO A 209 -12.29 1.83 28.65
C PRO A 209 -11.59 0.60 29.24
N VAL A 210 -10.39 0.79 29.81
CA VAL A 210 -9.68 -0.29 30.52
C VAL A 210 -10.56 -0.81 31.65
N GLY A 211 -10.81 -2.13 31.70
CA GLY A 211 -11.68 -2.77 32.70
C GLY A 211 -13.12 -3.04 32.25
N SER A 212 -13.49 -2.75 30.99
CA SER A 212 -14.84 -2.96 30.45
C SER A 212 -15.27 -4.42 30.22
N GLY A 213 -14.47 -5.40 30.64
CA GLY A 213 -14.76 -6.84 30.47
C GLY A 213 -14.59 -7.39 29.04
N VAL A 214 -14.17 -6.57 28.08
CA VAL A 214 -13.87 -7.01 26.71
C VAL A 214 -12.55 -7.79 26.72
N LYS A 215 -12.64 -9.12 26.51
CA LYS A 215 -11.48 -10.03 26.55
C LYS A 215 -10.54 -9.85 25.36
N ASP A 216 -11.09 -9.55 24.17
CA ASP A 216 -10.31 -9.31 22.96
C ASP A 216 -10.67 -7.96 22.34
N VAL A 217 -9.90 -6.95 22.71
CA VAL A 217 -10.08 -5.57 22.23
C VAL A 217 -9.88 -5.47 20.71
N ARG A 218 -8.96 -6.27 20.14
CA ARG A 218 -8.64 -6.22 18.71
C ARG A 218 -9.79 -6.79 17.88
N MET A 219 -10.35 -7.91 18.30
CA MET A 219 -11.55 -8.49 17.67
C MET A 219 -12.77 -7.57 17.83
N TYR A 220 -12.97 -6.98 19.00
CA TYR A 220 -14.04 -5.99 19.20
C TYR A 220 -13.91 -4.78 18.27
N GLN A 221 -12.69 -4.22 18.13
CA GLN A 221 -12.44 -3.14 17.18
C GLN A 221 -12.71 -3.59 15.75
N PHE A 222 -12.24 -4.78 15.38
CA PHE A 222 -12.47 -5.34 14.04
C PHE A 222 -13.95 -5.47 13.72
N GLU A 223 -14.77 -6.09 14.57
CA GLU A 223 -16.21 -6.30 14.34
C GLU A 223 -16.98 -4.99 14.14
N ASN A 224 -16.58 -3.93 14.83
CA ASN A 224 -17.24 -2.64 14.75
C ASN A 224 -16.72 -1.82 13.56
N ASN A 225 -15.40 -1.72 13.39
CA ASN A 225 -14.79 -0.90 12.36
C ASN A 225 -14.92 -1.53 10.96
N SER A 226 -15.02 -2.87 10.88
CA SER A 226 -15.27 -3.57 9.61
C SER A 226 -16.60 -3.16 8.98
N LYS A 227 -17.66 -2.96 9.79
CA LYS A 227 -18.95 -2.47 9.31
C LYS A 227 -18.85 -1.06 8.71
N ILE A 228 -18.10 -0.18 9.39
CA ILE A 228 -17.90 1.21 8.96
C ILE A 228 -17.08 1.24 7.66
N VAL A 229 -15.91 0.60 7.62
CA VAL A 229 -15.07 0.60 6.40
C VAL A 229 -15.78 -0.08 5.23
N SER A 230 -16.58 -1.12 5.48
CA SER A 230 -17.35 -1.81 4.43
C SER A 230 -18.39 -0.90 3.79
N GLN A 231 -19.03 -0.01 4.56
CA GLN A 231 -19.97 0.98 4.02
C GLN A 231 -19.26 1.91 3.02
N TYR A 232 -18.13 2.48 3.41
CA TYR A 232 -17.36 3.37 2.53
C TYR A 232 -16.75 2.62 1.35
N ALA A 233 -16.33 1.37 1.51
CA ALA A 233 -15.84 0.55 0.40
C ALA A 233 -16.95 0.26 -0.65
N ARG A 234 -18.19 0.03 -0.21
CA ARG A 234 -19.35 -0.09 -1.12
C ARG A 234 -19.70 1.23 -1.80
N GLN A 235 -19.57 2.35 -1.08
CA GLN A 235 -19.73 3.67 -1.67
C GLN A 235 -18.66 3.93 -2.73
N ALA A 236 -17.39 3.61 -2.45
CA ALA A 236 -16.29 3.70 -3.41
C ALA A 236 -16.58 2.89 -4.69
N ARG A 237 -17.13 1.68 -4.55
CA ARG A 237 -17.61 0.86 -5.67
C ARG A 237 -18.72 1.58 -6.46
N LYS A 238 -19.75 2.08 -5.77
CA LYS A 238 -20.89 2.78 -6.39
C LYS A 238 -20.44 4.02 -7.18
N GLU A 239 -19.47 4.76 -6.65
CA GLU A 239 -18.91 5.97 -7.25
C GLU A 239 -17.75 5.67 -8.22
N GLN A 240 -17.45 4.39 -8.49
CA GLN A 240 -16.39 3.94 -9.39
C GLN A 240 -15.03 4.57 -9.07
N PHE A 241 -14.71 4.71 -7.78
CA PHE A 241 -13.50 5.38 -7.31
C PHE A 241 -12.23 4.74 -7.89
N LYS A 242 -11.39 5.57 -8.51
CA LYS A 242 -10.12 5.16 -9.15
C LYS A 242 -8.88 5.52 -8.33
N GLY A 243 -9.06 6.28 -7.25
CA GLY A 243 -7.97 6.73 -6.39
C GLY A 243 -7.47 5.67 -5.40
N LEU A 244 -6.64 6.13 -4.47
CA LEU A 244 -6.10 5.34 -3.35
C LEU A 244 -7.07 5.36 -2.17
N PHE A 245 -7.45 4.18 -1.69
CA PHE A 245 -8.20 3.95 -0.45
C PHE A 245 -7.22 3.62 0.68
N ALA A 246 -6.87 4.64 1.47
CA ALA A 246 -5.93 4.54 2.57
C ALA A 246 -6.63 4.21 3.89
N VAL A 247 -6.25 3.10 4.53
CA VAL A 247 -6.79 2.66 5.81
C VAL A 247 -5.80 2.97 6.92
N VAL A 248 -6.15 3.90 7.82
CA VAL A 248 -5.31 4.27 8.99
C VAL A 248 -5.85 3.64 10.28
N SER A 249 -7.16 3.39 10.35
CA SER A 249 -7.82 2.84 11.54
C SER A 249 -7.39 1.43 11.90
N ASP A 250 -7.36 1.13 13.21
CA ASP A 250 -7.09 -0.21 13.71
C ASP A 250 -8.32 -1.14 13.69
N PRO A 251 -8.12 -2.46 13.48
CA PRO A 251 -6.88 -3.09 13.06
C PRO A 251 -6.65 -2.91 11.55
N VAL A 252 -5.55 -2.26 11.18
CA VAL A 252 -5.29 -1.75 9.82
C VAL A 252 -5.39 -2.83 8.75
N ASP A 253 -4.63 -3.92 8.88
CA ASP A 253 -4.54 -4.94 7.83
C ASP A 253 -5.86 -5.72 7.63
N PRO A 254 -6.56 -6.16 8.69
CA PRO A 254 -7.90 -6.75 8.55
C PRO A 254 -8.94 -5.78 7.98
N LEU A 255 -8.87 -4.48 8.30
CA LEU A 255 -9.81 -3.50 7.74
C LEU A 255 -9.54 -3.23 6.26
N ALA A 256 -8.28 -3.23 5.81
CA ALA A 256 -7.95 -3.19 4.39
C ALA A 256 -8.54 -4.41 3.64
N LYS A 257 -8.41 -5.62 4.22
CA LYS A 257 -9.04 -6.83 3.67
C LYS A 257 -10.58 -6.73 3.66
N ALA A 258 -11.18 -6.20 4.72
CA ALA A 258 -12.63 -5.98 4.77
C ALA A 258 -13.10 -4.99 3.69
N ALA A 259 -12.35 -3.90 3.44
CA ALA A 259 -12.66 -2.96 2.37
C ALA A 259 -12.56 -3.61 0.98
N TYR A 260 -11.54 -4.43 0.75
CA TYR A 260 -11.38 -5.18 -0.50
C TYR A 260 -12.57 -6.11 -0.75
N LEU A 261 -12.94 -6.91 0.25
CA LEU A 261 -14.07 -7.84 0.14
C LEU A 261 -15.38 -7.07 -0.07
N ALA A 262 -15.67 -6.06 0.75
CA ALA A 262 -16.93 -5.32 0.70
C ALA A 262 -17.13 -4.55 -0.61
N SER A 263 -16.07 -3.98 -1.20
CA SER A 263 -16.18 -3.29 -2.49
C SER A 263 -16.34 -4.26 -3.66
N ASN A 264 -15.88 -5.50 -3.55
CA ASN A 264 -15.93 -6.49 -4.63
C ASN A 264 -17.06 -7.52 -4.49
N THR A 265 -17.90 -7.40 -3.47
CA THR A 265 -19.11 -8.21 -3.29
C THR A 265 -20.35 -7.41 -3.69
N ASP A 266 -21.17 -7.98 -4.59
CA ASP A 266 -22.44 -7.38 -5.02
C ASP A 266 -23.56 -7.52 -3.97
N GLU A 267 -24.73 -6.94 -4.25
CA GLU A 267 -25.90 -6.97 -3.37
C GLU A 267 -26.46 -8.40 -3.15
N ASN A 268 -26.08 -9.37 -4.00
CA ASN A 268 -26.47 -10.78 -3.89
C ASN A 268 -25.43 -11.63 -3.17
N GLY A 269 -24.31 -11.04 -2.74
CA GLY A 269 -23.20 -11.76 -2.09
C GLY A 269 -22.17 -12.37 -3.04
N ASN A 270 -22.24 -12.09 -4.34
CA ASN A 270 -21.27 -12.60 -5.32
C ASN A 270 -20.00 -11.74 -5.33
N PHE A 271 -18.83 -12.38 -5.26
CA PHE A 271 -17.55 -11.71 -5.44
C PHE A 271 -17.27 -11.49 -6.94
N ASP A 272 -17.61 -10.31 -7.45
CA ASP A 272 -17.65 -10.02 -8.90
C ASP A 272 -16.47 -9.18 -9.40
N GLN A 273 -15.61 -8.71 -8.49
CA GLN A 273 -14.38 -7.97 -8.80
C GLN A 273 -14.60 -6.64 -9.53
N LYS A 274 -15.78 -6.01 -9.33
CA LYS A 274 -16.11 -4.68 -9.89
C LYS A 274 -15.91 -3.52 -8.91
N GLY A 275 -15.22 -3.78 -7.80
CA GLY A 275 -14.92 -2.80 -6.76
C GLY A 275 -13.54 -2.20 -6.86
N LEU A 276 -12.94 -1.94 -5.70
CA LEU A 276 -11.56 -1.48 -5.59
C LEU A 276 -10.60 -2.62 -5.95
N ARG A 277 -9.64 -2.34 -6.82
CA ARG A 277 -8.54 -3.29 -7.09
C ARG A 277 -7.67 -3.46 -5.84
N PRO A 278 -6.99 -4.60 -5.66
CA PRO A 278 -6.14 -4.83 -4.50
C PRO A 278 -5.09 -3.73 -4.28
N GLU A 279 -4.44 -3.27 -5.35
CA GLU A 279 -3.47 -2.19 -5.36
C GLU A 279 -4.08 -0.78 -5.28
N GLN A 280 -5.40 -0.63 -5.16
CA GLN A 280 -6.01 0.66 -4.78
C GLN A 280 -6.18 0.77 -3.27
N ILE A 281 -6.00 -0.31 -2.51
CA ILE A 281 -6.18 -0.31 -1.06
C ILE A 281 -4.80 -0.39 -0.41
N GLN A 282 -4.56 0.44 0.59
CA GLN A 282 -3.33 0.37 1.37
C GLN A 282 -3.60 0.63 2.84
N GLY A 283 -3.01 -0.22 3.70
CA GLY A 283 -3.03 -0.02 5.14
C GLY A 283 -1.83 0.82 5.60
N PHE A 284 -2.08 1.77 6.48
CA PHE A 284 -1.08 2.69 7.02
C PHE A 284 -0.86 2.41 8.51
N GLY A 285 -0.22 1.27 8.79
CA GLY A 285 0.07 0.80 10.14
C GLY A 285 1.55 0.58 10.43
N LEU A 286 2.32 0.11 9.44
CA LEU A 286 3.71 -0.33 9.65
C LEU A 286 4.69 0.84 9.91
N GLY A 287 4.43 2.04 9.37
CA GLY A 287 5.32 3.20 9.49
C GLY A 287 5.74 3.52 10.93
N VAL A 288 4.79 3.58 11.86
CA VAL A 288 5.07 3.80 13.29
C VAL A 288 5.80 2.64 13.95
N MET A 289 5.58 1.40 13.50
CA MET A 289 6.30 0.24 14.02
C MET A 289 7.78 0.31 13.60
N ASN A 290 8.05 0.63 12.34
CA ASN A 290 9.42 0.86 11.87
C ASN A 290 10.08 2.04 12.60
N ALA A 291 9.36 3.14 12.83
CA ALA A 291 9.88 4.30 13.56
C ALA A 291 10.17 3.99 15.04
N ARG A 292 9.37 3.14 15.67
CA ARG A 292 9.60 2.66 17.04
C ARG A 292 10.83 1.76 17.13
N ALA A 293 11.01 0.84 16.19
CA ALA A 293 12.25 0.04 16.11
C ALA A 293 13.48 0.97 15.96
N ALA A 294 13.41 1.97 15.08
CA ALA A 294 14.46 2.99 14.95
C ALA A 294 14.69 3.79 16.24
N TYR A 295 13.63 4.10 16.99
CA TYR A 295 13.74 4.82 18.27
C TYR A 295 14.56 4.04 19.30
N TYR A 296 14.35 2.73 19.40
CA TYR A 296 15.11 1.84 20.29
C TYR A 296 16.54 1.62 19.76
N ALA A 297 16.71 1.45 18.45
CA ALA A 297 18.02 1.30 17.83
C ALA A 297 18.94 2.52 17.99
N LYS A 298 18.38 3.73 18.10
CA LYS A 298 19.14 4.95 18.44
C LYS A 298 19.62 5.01 19.88
N ARG A 299 19.10 4.17 20.77
CA ARG A 299 19.33 4.23 22.23
C ARG A 299 20.09 3.04 22.78
N ASP A 300 20.05 1.91 22.09
CA ASP A 300 20.77 0.71 22.47
C ASP A 300 21.67 0.28 21.31
N GLU A 301 22.98 0.34 21.54
CA GLU A 301 24.01 0.06 20.54
C GLU A 301 23.88 -1.36 19.96
N ARG A 302 23.29 -2.31 20.72
CA ARG A 302 23.04 -3.69 20.26
C ARG A 302 22.15 -3.73 19.02
N PHE A 303 21.25 -2.75 18.85
CA PHE A 303 20.28 -2.69 17.75
C PHE A 303 20.69 -1.71 16.64
N LYS A 304 21.88 -1.09 16.71
CA LYS A 304 22.27 0.01 15.82
C LYS A 304 22.22 -0.34 14.33
N GLN A 305 22.50 -1.59 13.98
CA GLN A 305 22.44 -2.08 12.60
C GLN A 305 21.05 -1.88 11.97
N PHE A 306 19.99 -1.82 12.78
CA PHE A 306 18.63 -1.56 12.30
C PHE A 306 18.53 -0.24 11.52
N LEU A 307 19.32 0.76 11.90
CA LEU A 307 19.25 2.09 11.29
C LEU A 307 19.73 2.12 9.83
N THR A 308 20.49 1.11 9.39
CA THR A 308 21.02 1.00 8.02
C THR A 308 20.47 -0.22 7.29
N GLU A 309 20.44 -1.37 7.96
CA GLU A 309 20.14 -2.67 7.36
C GLU A 309 18.78 -3.24 7.81
N GLY A 310 18.18 -2.69 8.86
CA GLY A 310 16.98 -3.23 9.47
C GLY A 310 15.73 -3.11 8.62
N ARG A 311 14.77 -4.02 8.81
CA ARG A 311 13.49 -4.04 8.10
C ARG A 311 12.34 -4.43 9.02
N SER A 312 11.15 -3.96 8.68
CA SER A 312 9.91 -4.29 9.38
C SER A 312 8.92 -4.94 8.41
N PHE A 313 8.27 -6.02 8.85
CA PHE A 313 7.29 -6.78 8.09
C PHE A 313 6.09 -7.13 8.98
N GLY A 314 4.98 -7.52 8.36
CA GLY A 314 3.83 -8.06 9.08
C GLY A 314 2.80 -7.02 9.47
N PRO A 315 1.75 -7.44 10.19
CA PRO A 315 0.65 -6.57 10.56
C PRO A 315 1.05 -5.55 11.61
N HIS A 316 0.23 -4.50 11.74
CA HIS A 316 0.31 -3.62 12.90
C HIS A 316 -0.09 -4.39 14.17
N GLY A 317 0.88 -4.73 15.03
CA GLY A 317 0.66 -5.33 16.35
C GLY A 317 1.38 -6.67 16.58
N GLN A 318 0.66 -7.67 17.10
CA GLN A 318 1.24 -8.86 17.73
C GLN A 318 2.14 -9.70 16.81
N ASP A 319 1.79 -9.86 15.54
CA ASP A 319 2.57 -10.64 14.55
C ASP A 319 3.57 -9.78 13.76
N LEU A 320 3.92 -8.59 14.26
CA LEU A 320 4.99 -7.79 13.67
C LEU A 320 6.29 -8.60 13.65
N VAL A 321 7.05 -8.46 12.58
CA VAL A 321 8.39 -9.02 12.43
C VAL A 321 9.37 -7.88 12.17
N VAL A 322 10.25 -7.62 13.14
CA VAL A 322 11.40 -6.73 12.95
C VAL A 322 12.65 -7.58 12.73
N ALA A 323 13.44 -7.21 11.73
CA ALA A 323 14.79 -7.68 11.48
C ALA A 323 15.78 -6.58 11.86
N ASP A 324 16.72 -6.88 12.76
CA ASP A 324 17.78 -5.97 13.19
C ASP A 324 18.76 -5.66 12.04
N SER A 325 19.04 -6.65 11.20
CA SER A 325 19.78 -6.50 9.95
C SER A 325 19.31 -7.56 8.95
N ILE A 326 19.31 -7.24 7.65
CA ILE A 326 19.14 -8.24 6.59
C ILE A 326 20.47 -8.94 6.26
N GLU A 327 21.59 -8.23 6.32
CA GLU A 327 22.92 -8.75 5.95
C GLU A 327 23.56 -9.57 7.09
N ASN A 328 23.41 -9.09 8.33
CA ASN A 328 24.04 -9.63 9.54
C ASN A 328 22.99 -10.06 10.57
N TYR A 329 21.91 -10.70 10.08
CA TYR A 329 20.72 -11.02 10.88
C TYR A 329 21.02 -11.77 12.18
N ASN A 330 20.51 -11.24 13.29
CA ASN A 330 20.49 -11.92 14.59
C ASN A 330 19.05 -12.13 15.03
N ASP A 331 18.60 -13.39 15.03
CA ASP A 331 17.20 -13.73 15.31
C ASP A 331 16.75 -13.34 16.72
N GLU A 332 17.61 -13.50 17.72
CA GLU A 332 17.29 -13.18 19.12
C GLU A 332 17.22 -11.66 19.35
N LEU A 333 18.18 -10.89 18.80
CA LEU A 333 18.11 -9.41 18.85
C LEU A 333 16.90 -8.89 18.07
N SER A 334 16.61 -9.49 16.92
CA SER A 334 15.43 -9.18 16.11
C SER A 334 14.12 -9.42 16.86
N LYS A 335 13.98 -10.53 17.59
CA LYS A 335 12.84 -10.82 18.46
C LYS A 335 12.74 -9.83 19.63
N GLU A 336 13.87 -9.51 20.27
CA GLU A 336 13.90 -8.52 21.36
C GLU A 336 13.43 -7.13 20.86
N LEU A 337 13.96 -6.67 19.73
CA LEU A 337 13.57 -5.39 19.11
C LEU A 337 12.11 -5.40 18.65
N THR A 338 11.63 -6.54 18.13
CA THR A 338 10.21 -6.74 17.80
C THR A 338 9.35 -6.53 19.04
N ASN A 339 9.69 -7.18 20.16
CA ASN A 339 8.93 -7.07 21.40
C ASN A 339 8.90 -5.64 21.96
N LEU A 340 10.04 -4.94 21.97
CA LEU A 340 10.10 -3.53 22.36
C LEU A 340 9.19 -2.66 21.48
N THR A 341 9.20 -2.93 20.17
CA THR A 341 8.40 -2.18 19.19
C THR A 341 6.89 -2.39 19.38
N VAL A 342 6.46 -3.64 19.58
CA VAL A 342 5.04 -3.98 19.78
C VAL A 342 4.51 -3.43 21.10
N THR A 343 5.32 -3.45 22.16
CA THR A 343 4.90 -3.04 23.51
C THR A 343 5.06 -1.54 23.79
N ALA A 344 5.64 -0.76 22.87
CA ALA A 344 5.82 0.69 23.04
C ALA A 344 4.50 1.45 23.28
N ASN A 345 3.37 0.95 22.75
CA ASN A 345 2.06 1.54 23.01
C ASN A 345 1.61 1.36 24.48
N LEU A 346 2.00 0.28 25.14
CA LEU A 346 1.70 0.00 26.54
C LEU A 346 2.42 0.98 27.45
N HIS A 347 3.64 1.40 27.09
CA HIS A 347 4.37 2.42 27.84
C HIS A 347 3.59 3.75 27.89
N MET A 348 3.04 4.21 26.77
CA MET A 348 2.19 5.42 26.73
C MET A 348 0.92 5.27 27.57
N ARG A 349 0.28 4.10 27.50
CA ARG A 349 -0.91 3.82 28.33
C ARG A 349 -0.59 3.82 29.82
N ALA A 350 0.57 3.26 30.20
CA ALA A 350 1.01 3.21 31.59
C ALA A 350 1.23 4.60 32.21
N ILE A 351 1.63 5.58 31.40
CA ILE A 351 1.75 6.98 31.83
C ILE A 351 0.47 7.82 31.62
N GLY A 352 -0.67 7.17 31.31
CA GLY A 352 -1.98 7.82 31.23
C GLY A 352 -2.36 8.43 29.88
N TYR A 353 -1.57 8.21 28.82
CA TYR A 353 -1.82 8.82 27.51
C TYR A 353 -2.23 7.79 26.45
N LYS A 354 -3.16 8.20 25.59
CA LYS A 354 -3.52 7.46 24.38
C LYS A 354 -2.41 7.64 23.33
N PRO A 355 -1.81 6.57 22.78
CA PRO A 355 -0.78 6.69 21.75
C PRO A 355 -1.43 6.99 20.39
N PHE A 356 -1.45 8.26 19.98
CA PHE A 356 -1.98 8.67 18.65
C PHE A 356 -1.01 9.55 17.85
N VAL A 357 -0.14 10.32 18.49
CA VAL A 357 0.77 11.28 17.82
C VAL A 357 1.72 10.59 16.84
N ALA A 358 2.54 9.66 17.32
CA ALA A 358 3.48 8.94 16.46
C ALA A 358 2.76 8.09 15.38
N PRO A 359 1.65 7.38 15.67
CA PRO A 359 0.84 6.77 14.62
C PRO A 359 0.35 7.74 13.55
N ALA A 360 -0.22 8.89 13.95
CA ALA A 360 -0.77 9.88 13.02
C ALA A 360 0.29 10.46 12.08
N TYR A 361 1.51 10.73 12.59
CA TYR A 361 2.60 11.22 11.76
C TYR A 361 3.33 10.11 11.00
N SER A 362 3.90 9.12 11.69
CA SER A 362 4.80 8.14 11.08
C SER A 362 4.09 7.11 10.22
N SER A 363 2.85 6.73 10.56
CA SER A 363 2.06 5.85 9.70
C SER A 363 1.09 6.61 8.82
N GLY A 364 0.46 7.67 9.33
CA GLY A 364 -0.50 8.48 8.57
C GLY A 364 0.21 9.44 7.62
N ALA A 365 0.47 10.66 8.08
CA ALA A 365 0.89 11.78 7.25
C ALA A 365 2.17 11.50 6.44
N ILE A 366 3.27 11.09 7.10
CA ILE A 366 4.57 10.90 6.45
C ILE A 366 4.47 9.77 5.42
N SER A 367 3.97 8.59 5.79
CA SER A 367 3.87 7.49 4.83
C SER A 367 2.94 7.82 3.68
N LEU A 368 1.80 8.49 3.91
CA LEU A 368 0.92 8.93 2.83
C LEU A 368 1.64 9.88 1.87
N ILE A 369 2.34 10.90 2.38
CA ILE A 369 3.10 11.83 1.56
C ILE A 369 4.18 11.09 0.75
N LEU A 370 4.90 10.15 1.37
CA LEU A 370 5.89 9.32 0.66
C LEU A 370 5.23 8.45 -0.41
N THR A 371 4.04 7.89 -0.16
CA THR A 371 3.24 7.21 -1.18
C THR A 371 2.96 8.13 -2.38
N LEU A 372 2.55 9.38 -2.14
CA LEU A 372 2.24 10.34 -3.20
C LEU A 372 3.48 10.86 -3.94
N ARG A 373 4.64 10.91 -3.28
CA ARG A 373 5.94 11.20 -3.90
C ARG A 373 6.51 10.01 -4.69
N GLY A 374 5.94 8.82 -4.54
CA GLY A 374 6.50 7.58 -5.08
C GLY A 374 7.78 7.12 -4.37
N GLU A 375 7.96 7.54 -3.12
CA GLU A 375 9.10 7.20 -2.28
C GLU A 375 8.87 5.92 -1.47
N TRP A 376 9.98 5.29 -1.10
CA TRP A 376 9.97 4.10 -0.26
C TRP A 376 9.46 4.43 1.15
N HIS A 377 8.47 3.68 1.60
CA HIS A 377 7.91 3.79 2.94
C HIS A 377 7.45 2.41 3.44
N CYS A 378 6.99 2.36 4.70
CA CYS A 378 6.45 1.16 5.31
C CYS A 378 4.93 1.24 5.38
N GLY A 379 4.24 0.33 4.68
CA GLY A 379 2.78 0.27 4.61
C GLY A 379 2.31 -1.14 4.25
N SER A 380 1.03 -1.41 4.48
CA SER A 380 0.41 -2.70 4.25
C SER A 380 -0.19 -2.77 2.86
N VAL A 381 0.30 -3.70 2.05
CA VAL A 381 -0.12 -3.89 0.66
C VAL A 381 -0.67 -5.28 0.45
N PHE A 382 -1.40 -5.48 -0.64
CA PHE A 382 -1.93 -6.79 -0.99
C PHE A 382 -0.80 -7.76 -1.33
N LEU A 383 -0.81 -8.94 -0.69
CA LEU A 383 0.09 -10.06 -0.93
C LEU A 383 -0.69 -11.37 -0.81
N GLY A 384 -1.24 -11.86 -1.93
CA GLY A 384 -1.78 -13.22 -1.96
C GLY A 384 -3.06 -13.45 -1.15
N GLY A 385 -3.98 -12.48 -1.14
CA GLY A 385 -5.25 -12.56 -0.41
C GLY A 385 -5.24 -11.96 0.99
N ILE A 386 -4.10 -11.39 1.42
CA ILE A 386 -3.99 -10.60 2.65
C ILE A 386 -3.45 -9.21 2.35
N PHE A 387 -3.61 -8.30 3.30
CA PHE A 387 -2.82 -7.07 3.38
C PHE A 387 -1.76 -7.26 4.45
N MET A 388 -0.52 -6.89 4.17
CA MET A 388 0.59 -7.07 5.10
C MET A 388 1.60 -5.94 4.97
N GLY A 389 2.06 -5.43 6.11
CA GLY A 389 3.09 -4.40 6.18
C GLY A 389 4.39 -4.86 5.56
N VAL A 390 4.90 -4.10 4.58
CA VAL A 390 6.22 -4.26 3.95
C VAL A 390 6.78 -2.90 3.54
N LYS A 391 8.06 -2.87 3.15
CA LYS A 391 8.64 -1.70 2.47
C LYS A 391 8.19 -1.69 1.00
N ASN A 392 7.54 -0.60 0.59
CA ASN A 392 6.91 -0.46 -0.73
C ASN A 392 6.94 1.00 -1.23
N ARG A 393 6.62 1.20 -2.51
CA ARG A 393 6.39 2.51 -3.14
C ARG A 393 5.45 2.41 -4.34
N TYR A 394 4.72 3.47 -4.67
CA TYR A 394 4.01 3.57 -5.95
C TYR A 394 4.89 4.25 -7.00
N THR A 395 4.89 3.70 -8.21
CA THR A 395 5.57 4.32 -9.35
C THR A 395 4.57 4.58 -10.47
N ALA A 396 5.04 5.19 -11.56
CA ALA A 396 4.23 5.33 -12.77
C ALA A 396 3.83 3.98 -13.40
N HIS A 397 4.51 2.89 -13.03
CA HIS A 397 4.31 1.55 -13.57
C HIS A 397 3.67 0.59 -12.54
N GLY A 398 3.14 1.12 -11.44
CA GLY A 398 2.40 0.38 -10.42
C GLY A 398 3.12 0.26 -9.07
N LEU A 399 2.53 -0.53 -8.18
CA LEU A 399 3.08 -0.78 -6.84
C LEU A 399 4.34 -1.65 -6.92
N GLU A 400 5.37 -1.24 -6.19
CA GLU A 400 6.66 -1.93 -6.05
C GLU A 400 6.88 -2.31 -4.59
N THR A 401 7.33 -3.55 -4.35
CA THR A 401 7.73 -4.07 -3.03
C THR A 401 9.21 -4.42 -3.03
N GLU A 402 9.91 -4.20 -1.92
CA GLU A 402 11.32 -4.58 -1.78
C GLU A 402 11.47 -6.12 -1.80
N ILE A 403 12.41 -6.61 -2.58
CA ILE A 403 12.77 -8.04 -2.67
C ILE A 403 14.19 -8.19 -2.13
N LEU A 404 14.40 -9.04 -1.14
CA LEU A 404 15.67 -9.18 -0.42
C LEU A 404 16.08 -10.65 -0.28
N PRO A 405 17.37 -10.99 -0.21
CA PRO A 405 17.81 -12.34 0.15
C PRO A 405 17.56 -12.56 1.65
N LEU A 406 16.34 -12.94 2.03
CA LEU A 406 15.95 -13.04 3.43
C LEU A 406 16.59 -14.28 4.09
N PRO A 407 17.17 -14.15 5.29
CA PRO A 407 17.59 -15.30 6.10
C PRO A 407 16.40 -16.23 6.41
N ASP A 408 16.63 -17.54 6.42
CA ASP A 408 15.56 -18.53 6.59
C ASP A 408 14.75 -18.32 7.87
N ALA A 409 15.41 -18.10 9.01
CA ALA A 409 14.75 -17.84 10.30
C ALA A 409 13.87 -16.56 10.28
N LEU A 410 14.31 -15.51 9.57
CA LEU A 410 13.49 -14.32 9.36
C LEU A 410 12.28 -14.63 8.48
N TYR A 411 12.51 -15.35 7.38
CA TYR A 411 11.47 -15.69 6.41
C TYR A 411 10.37 -16.57 7.03
N GLU A 412 10.72 -17.53 7.88
CA GLU A 412 9.76 -18.36 8.62
C GLU A 412 8.82 -17.53 9.51
N ARG A 413 9.35 -16.49 10.18
CA ARG A 413 8.54 -15.55 10.98
C ARG A 413 7.57 -14.76 10.11
N ILE A 414 8.01 -14.31 8.92
CA ILE A 414 7.18 -13.60 7.94
C ILE A 414 6.06 -14.52 7.41
N VAL A 415 6.38 -15.78 7.08
CA VAL A 415 5.39 -16.78 6.67
C VAL A 415 4.38 -17.06 7.78
N THR A 416 4.82 -17.12 9.04
CA THR A 416 3.94 -17.26 10.19
C THR A 416 2.96 -16.08 10.30
N ALA A 417 3.47 -14.85 10.19
CA ALA A 417 2.64 -13.65 10.20
C ALA A 417 1.62 -13.63 9.04
N GLN A 418 2.02 -14.06 7.84
CA GLN A 418 1.10 -14.24 6.71
C GLN A 418 -0.02 -15.24 7.04
N ASN A 419 0.33 -16.40 7.61
CA ASN A 419 -0.65 -17.45 7.92
C ASN A 419 -1.66 -16.99 8.98
N ASN A 420 -1.20 -16.24 9.99
CA ASN A 420 -2.07 -15.64 10.99
C ASN A 420 -3.03 -14.61 10.35
N LEU A 421 -2.54 -13.77 9.43
CA LEU A 421 -3.38 -12.84 8.68
C LEU A 421 -4.39 -13.54 7.76
N LYS A 422 -4.03 -14.67 7.16
CA LYS A 422 -4.96 -15.48 6.35
C LYS A 422 -6.09 -16.06 7.19
N ALA A 423 -5.82 -16.43 8.44
CA ALA A 423 -6.83 -16.92 9.38
C ALA A 423 -7.79 -15.83 9.86
N VAL A 424 -7.42 -14.54 9.67
CA VAL A 424 -8.29 -13.40 9.96
C VAL A 424 -9.12 -13.08 8.71
N ILE A 425 -10.43 -13.36 8.79
CA ILE A 425 -11.48 -13.17 7.76
C ILE A 425 -11.51 -14.24 6.68
#